data_AF-A0A7R9VSK8-F1
#
_entry.id   AF-A0A7R9VSK8-F1
#
_cell.length_a   1.000
_cell.length_b   1.000
_cell.length_c   1.000
_cell.angle_alpha   90.00
_cell.angle_beta   90.00
_cell.angle_gamma   90.00
#
_symmetry.space_group_name_H-M   'P 1'
#
loop_
_entity.id
_entity.type
_entity.pdbx_description
1 polymer ?
#
loop_
_entity_poly.entity_id
_entity_poly.type
_entity_poly.pdbx_seq_one_letter_code
_entity_poly.pdbx_strand_id
1 'polypeptide(L)'
;GRSDSVQLHRHPFPRALSLRCSSPPPAASACACACTSYAGARLRFRTVSASRESGDMPALTPRRLRIFNIIAAVIQLACGIALGPITDRAASAPWYTDFINAPEKNVSFLDFIPVSKMVASVPLGYYSCVFLLLSGVNHALCAMPGINGWYNKQIALNSNPIRWLEYAFSASVMHVMILQLSGATQVHLLYAVFGLTMTTMTHGWLMERSNMRALPTYVLEGPSDVPQPEESDTLGSGGGKTSTGRPPVDWTPFLLGFIPHIYVWTIIACYFFRAIANRSPPAFVYVIFFIELFIDLSFAVNMMLQYVQVPGWRGYGATEFWYIVLSLTAKQLLAWINYGGTKALAP
;
A
#
# COMPACT_ATOMS: atom_id res chain seq x y z
N GLY A 1 38.55 -47.49 48.95
CA GLY A 1 38.88 -47.69 47.53
C GLY A 1 38.45 -46.46 46.77
N ARG A 2 39.37 -45.85 46.01
CA ARG A 2 39.23 -44.56 45.32
C ARG A 2 38.08 -44.56 44.31
N SER A 3 37.34 -43.45 44.23
CA SER A 3 36.45 -43.12 43.12
C SER A 3 37.24 -42.35 42.06
N ASP A 4 37.44 -42.94 40.88
CA ASP A 4 38.04 -42.24 39.76
C ASP A 4 36.99 -41.35 39.09
N SER A 5 37.32 -40.07 39.00
CA SER A 5 36.56 -39.01 38.36
C SER A 5 37.14 -38.75 36.97
N VAL A 6 36.31 -38.89 35.94
CA VAL A 6 36.66 -38.52 34.56
C VAL A 6 36.60 -36.99 34.43
N GLN A 7 37.75 -36.36 34.16
CA GLN A 7 37.84 -34.95 33.82
C GLN A 7 37.41 -34.71 32.36
N LEU A 8 36.45 -33.79 32.17
CA LEU A 8 36.12 -33.21 30.87
C LEU A 8 36.54 -31.72 30.87
N HIS A 9 37.52 -31.40 30.04
CA HIS A 9 38.04 -30.05 29.82
C HIS A 9 36.93 -29.10 29.31
N ARG A 10 36.69 -28.00 30.04
CA ARG A 10 35.87 -26.87 29.58
C ARG A 10 36.77 -25.78 28.99
N HIS A 11 36.54 -25.44 27.71
CA HIS A 11 37.01 -24.18 27.12
C HIS A 11 36.27 -22.98 27.75
N PRO A 12 36.94 -21.83 27.95
CA PRO A 12 36.29 -20.65 28.51
C PRO A 12 35.49 -19.89 27.43
N PHE A 13 34.18 -19.77 27.64
CA PHE A 13 33.33 -18.80 26.93
C PHE A 13 33.63 -17.37 27.43
N PRO A 14 33.74 -16.36 26.55
CA PRO A 14 33.91 -14.98 26.97
C PRO A 14 32.61 -14.40 27.58
N ARG A 15 32.81 -13.57 28.60
CA ARG A 15 31.81 -12.89 29.44
C ARG A 15 30.79 -12.09 28.60
N ALA A 16 29.54 -12.17 29.03
CA ALA A 16 28.42 -11.39 28.53
C ALA A 16 28.68 -9.86 28.63
N LEU A 17 28.49 -9.17 27.51
CA LEU A 17 28.45 -7.71 27.43
C LEU A 17 27.10 -7.24 28.01
N SER A 18 27.12 -6.58 29.17
CA SER A 18 25.93 -5.95 29.75
C SER A 18 25.59 -4.67 28.97
N LEU A 19 24.64 -4.75 28.04
CA LEU A 19 24.01 -3.56 27.45
C LEU A 19 23.05 -2.96 28.48
N ARG A 20 23.42 -1.80 29.05
CA ARG A 20 22.51 -0.95 29.83
C ARG A 20 21.48 -0.37 28.85
N CYS A 21 20.22 -0.76 28.99
CA CYS A 21 19.08 -0.05 28.41
C CYS A 21 18.93 1.31 29.11
N SER A 22 19.27 2.39 28.42
CA SER A 22 18.95 3.76 28.83
C SER A 22 17.89 4.34 27.90
N SER A 23 16.62 4.04 28.19
CA SER A 23 15.41 4.86 27.98
C SER A 23 14.15 3.98 27.91
N PRO A 24 13.03 4.36 28.58
CA PRO A 24 11.75 3.70 28.37
C PRO A 24 11.13 4.17 27.03
N PRO A 25 10.30 3.34 26.37
CA PRO A 25 9.60 3.75 25.15
C PRO A 25 8.57 4.85 25.46
N PRO A 26 8.39 5.86 24.59
CA PRO A 26 7.34 6.86 24.80
C PRO A 26 5.96 6.22 24.65
N ALA A 27 5.14 6.39 25.68
CA ALA A 27 3.77 5.91 25.74
C ALA A 27 2.87 6.54 24.66
N ALA A 28 1.86 5.79 24.23
CA ALA A 28 0.88 6.12 23.20
C ALA A 28 0.01 7.38 23.46
N SER A 29 0.24 8.14 24.53
CA SER A 29 -0.52 9.36 24.86
C SER A 29 -0.04 10.62 24.14
N ALA A 30 1.18 10.62 23.57
CA ALA A 30 1.72 11.80 22.87
C ALA A 30 1.06 12.09 21.51
N CYS A 31 0.40 11.11 20.90
CA CYS A 31 -0.25 11.28 19.59
C CYS A 31 -1.55 12.11 19.67
N ALA A 32 -2.25 12.06 20.81
CA ALA A 32 -3.53 12.74 20.98
C ALA A 32 -3.40 14.25 21.28
N CYS A 33 -2.30 14.67 21.94
CA CYS A 33 -2.15 16.07 22.39
C CYS A 33 -1.70 17.03 21.27
N ALA A 34 -1.15 16.52 20.16
CA ALA A 34 -0.69 17.35 19.04
C ALA A 34 -1.84 17.77 18.07
N CYS A 35 -3.04 17.20 18.19
CA CYS A 35 -4.14 17.45 17.25
C CYS A 35 -4.92 18.76 17.50
N THR A 36 -4.81 19.37 18.68
CA THR A 36 -5.75 20.42 19.11
C THR A 36 -5.29 21.87 18.89
N SER A 37 -4.05 22.15 18.45
CA SER A 37 -3.52 23.54 18.45
C SER A 37 -3.58 24.31 17.12
N TYR A 38 -3.90 23.69 15.98
CA TYR A 38 -3.63 24.31 14.66
C TYR A 38 -4.87 24.74 13.85
N ALA A 39 -5.87 25.29 14.53
CA ALA A 39 -7.02 25.92 13.88
C ALA A 39 -6.70 27.38 13.51
N GLY A 40 -6.04 27.64 12.36
CA GLY A 40 -5.99 29.02 11.86
C GLY A 40 -5.00 29.43 10.76
N ALA A 41 -3.95 28.64 10.47
CA ALA A 41 -2.91 29.11 9.54
C ALA A 41 -3.33 28.96 8.06
N ARG A 42 -3.42 30.07 7.32
CA ARG A 42 -3.50 30.07 5.84
C ARG A 42 -2.14 29.69 5.27
N LEU A 43 -1.96 28.41 4.92
CA LEU A 43 -0.76 27.91 4.24
C LEU A 43 -0.61 28.56 2.85
N ARG A 44 0.47 29.32 2.61
CA ARG A 44 0.86 29.75 1.25
C ARG A 44 1.96 28.84 0.71
N PHE A 45 1.80 28.45 -0.56
CA PHE A 45 2.71 27.56 -1.28
C PHE A 45 3.65 28.43 -2.08
N ARG A 46 4.93 28.45 -1.73
CA ARG A 46 5.96 29.05 -2.57
C ARG A 46 6.89 27.94 -3.04
N THR A 47 6.87 27.68 -4.34
CA THR A 47 7.95 26.95 -5.01
C THR A 47 9.22 27.77 -4.87
N VAL A 48 10.24 27.24 -4.18
CA VAL A 48 11.62 27.70 -4.39
C VAL A 48 11.88 27.54 -5.88
N SER A 49 12.28 28.63 -6.54
CA SER A 49 12.18 28.79 -7.98
C SER A 49 12.95 27.71 -8.74
N ALA A 50 12.26 26.66 -9.15
CA ALA A 50 12.48 26.10 -10.47
C ALA A 50 11.74 27.04 -11.43
N SER A 51 12.47 27.60 -12.40
CA SER A 51 11.88 28.31 -13.54
C SER A 51 10.65 27.55 -14.02
N ARG A 52 9.49 28.20 -14.00
CA ARG A 52 8.21 27.61 -14.40
C ARG A 52 8.26 27.36 -15.92
N GLU A 53 8.62 26.15 -16.33
CA GLU A 53 8.67 25.76 -17.73
C GLU A 53 7.24 25.58 -18.27
N SER A 54 7.04 25.94 -19.55
CA SER A 54 5.78 25.77 -20.25
C SER A 54 5.41 24.28 -20.33
N GLY A 55 4.32 23.87 -19.68
CA GLY A 55 3.84 22.48 -19.66
C GLY A 55 3.60 21.90 -18.26
N ASP A 56 4.03 22.58 -17.20
CA ASP A 56 3.83 22.10 -15.84
C ASP A 56 2.40 22.32 -15.33
N MET A 57 1.82 21.27 -14.74
CA MET A 57 0.54 21.35 -14.02
C MET A 57 0.61 22.44 -12.95
N PRO A 58 -0.46 23.25 -12.76
CA PRO A 58 -0.46 24.27 -11.73
C PRO A 58 -0.22 23.62 -10.36
N ALA A 59 0.73 24.15 -9.60
CA ALA A 59 1.08 23.66 -8.27
C ALA A 59 -0.19 23.39 -7.45
N LEU A 60 -0.37 22.13 -7.03
CA LEU A 60 -1.56 21.71 -6.31
C LEU A 60 -1.56 22.32 -4.92
N THR A 61 -2.55 23.16 -4.65
CA THR A 61 -2.75 23.78 -3.35
C THR A 61 -3.42 22.78 -2.39
N PRO A 62 -3.20 22.88 -1.07
CA PRO A 62 -3.88 22.05 -0.07
C PRO A 62 -5.38 22.14 -0.15
N ARG A 63 -5.90 23.31 -0.54
CA ARG A 63 -7.33 23.48 -0.77
C ARG A 63 -7.81 22.55 -1.87
N ARG A 64 -7.09 22.46 -3.00
CA ARG A 64 -7.44 21.54 -4.09
C ARG A 64 -7.25 20.08 -3.68
N LEU A 65 -6.14 19.73 -3.05
CA LEU A 65 -5.90 18.36 -2.55
C LEU A 65 -6.96 17.92 -1.54
N ARG A 66 -7.39 18.82 -0.65
CA ARG A 66 -8.48 18.56 0.29
C ARG A 66 -9.80 18.33 -0.44
N ILE A 67 -10.13 19.15 -1.45
CA ILE A 67 -11.33 18.94 -2.26
C ILE A 67 -11.29 17.58 -2.97
N PHE A 68 -10.16 17.20 -3.57
CA PHE A 68 -10.03 15.89 -4.21
C PHE A 68 -10.19 14.72 -3.23
N ASN A 69 -9.60 14.82 -2.03
CA ASN A 69 -9.81 13.84 -0.97
C ASN A 69 -11.29 13.79 -0.54
N ILE A 70 -11.98 14.93 -0.40
CA ILE A 70 -13.41 14.94 -0.07
C ILE A 70 -14.23 14.24 -1.16
N ILE A 71 -13.99 14.56 -2.43
CA ILE A 71 -14.70 13.95 -3.57
C ILE A 71 -14.46 12.44 -3.58
N ALA A 72 -13.22 12.00 -3.48
CA ALA A 72 -12.87 10.59 -3.42
C ALA A 72 -13.52 9.90 -2.21
N ALA A 73 -13.48 10.51 -1.03
CA ALA A 73 -14.12 9.98 0.18
C ALA A 73 -15.63 9.78 -0.02
N VAL A 74 -16.33 10.79 -0.53
CA VAL A 74 -17.78 10.73 -0.76
C VAL A 74 -18.13 9.62 -1.74
N ILE A 75 -17.44 9.55 -2.89
CA ILE A 75 -17.71 8.52 -3.90
C ILE A 75 -17.45 7.12 -3.33
N GLN A 76 -16.28 6.89 -2.74
CA GLN A 76 -15.89 5.57 -2.25
C GLN A 76 -16.77 5.11 -1.08
N LEU A 77 -17.10 5.99 -0.13
CA LEU A 77 -18.00 5.65 0.98
C LEU A 77 -19.43 5.40 0.50
N ALA A 78 -19.96 6.26 -0.37
CA ALA A 78 -21.31 6.07 -0.89
C ALA A 78 -21.44 4.77 -1.68
N CYS A 79 -20.48 4.47 -2.56
CA CYS A 79 -20.45 3.22 -3.31
C CYS A 79 -20.26 2.01 -2.38
N GLY A 80 -19.30 2.06 -1.44
CA GLY A 80 -19.05 0.97 -0.50
C GLY A 80 -20.24 0.65 0.41
N ILE A 81 -20.93 1.68 0.92
CA ILE A 81 -22.14 1.53 1.74
C ILE A 81 -23.30 1.00 0.89
N ALA A 82 -23.50 1.54 -0.31
CA ALA A 82 -24.60 1.12 -1.19
C ALA A 82 -24.42 -0.32 -1.69
N LEU A 83 -23.19 -0.77 -1.90
CA LEU A 83 -22.89 -2.10 -2.43
C LEU A 83 -23.23 -3.23 -1.43
N GLY A 84 -23.11 -2.97 -0.14
CA GLY A 84 -23.39 -3.92 0.93
C GLY A 84 -24.79 -4.56 0.87
N PRO A 85 -25.89 -3.79 0.83
CA PRO A 85 -27.24 -4.33 0.74
C PRO A 85 -27.59 -4.91 -0.64
N ILE A 86 -27.01 -4.40 -1.72
CA ILE A 86 -27.39 -4.81 -3.09
C ILE A 86 -26.62 -6.04 -3.59
N THR A 87 -25.50 -6.39 -2.95
CA THR A 87 -24.69 -7.56 -3.35
C THR A 87 -25.51 -8.83 -3.33
N ASP A 88 -25.32 -9.66 -4.35
CA ASP A 88 -25.81 -11.03 -4.27
C ASP A 88 -25.00 -11.82 -3.24
N ARG A 89 -25.69 -12.47 -2.31
CA ARG A 89 -25.07 -13.31 -1.27
C ARG A 89 -24.86 -14.74 -1.74
N ALA A 90 -25.57 -15.17 -2.79
CA ALA A 90 -25.39 -16.49 -3.40
C ALA A 90 -24.07 -16.57 -4.19
N ALA A 91 -23.67 -15.47 -4.83
CA ALA A 91 -22.38 -15.31 -5.50
C ALA A 91 -21.21 -15.22 -4.49
N SER A 92 -20.89 -16.36 -3.88
CA SER A 92 -19.89 -16.48 -2.81
C SER A 92 -18.68 -17.30 -3.24
N ALA A 93 -17.50 -16.87 -2.78
CA ALA A 93 -16.24 -17.56 -3.01
C ALA A 93 -15.90 -18.42 -1.77
N PRO A 94 -15.76 -19.75 -1.93
CA PRO A 94 -15.44 -20.64 -0.82
C PRO A 94 -13.96 -20.55 -0.44
N TRP A 95 -13.69 -20.77 0.84
CA TRP A 95 -12.35 -20.84 1.42
C TRP A 95 -12.12 -22.26 1.91
N TYR A 96 -11.13 -22.93 1.35
CA TYR A 96 -10.72 -24.28 1.74
C TYR A 96 -9.41 -24.25 2.52
N THR A 97 -9.21 -25.29 3.31
CA THR A 97 -7.94 -25.62 3.93
C THR A 97 -7.75 -27.13 3.92
N ASP A 98 -6.50 -27.57 3.94
CA ASP A 98 -6.14 -28.98 3.87
C ASP A 98 -5.72 -29.48 5.24
N PHE A 99 -6.32 -30.58 5.67
CA PHE A 99 -5.98 -31.27 6.92
C PHE A 99 -5.33 -32.61 6.63
N ILE A 100 -4.34 -32.97 7.45
CA ILE A 100 -3.81 -34.34 7.46
C ILE A 100 -4.85 -35.23 8.14
N ASN A 101 -5.30 -36.28 7.48
CA ASN A 101 -6.06 -37.33 8.14
C ASN A 101 -5.19 -37.95 9.25
N ALA A 102 -5.66 -37.91 10.50
CA ALA A 102 -4.98 -38.63 11.57
C ALA A 102 -4.99 -40.12 11.21
N PRO A 103 -3.84 -40.80 11.17
CA PRO A 103 -3.83 -42.22 10.87
C PRO A 103 -4.65 -42.94 11.96
N GLU A 104 -5.62 -43.75 11.55
CA GLU A 104 -6.08 -44.84 12.42
C GLU A 104 -4.84 -45.66 12.82
N LYS A 105 -4.85 -46.27 14.02
CA LYS A 105 -3.72 -47.10 14.45
C LYS A 105 -3.43 -48.15 13.35
N ASN A 106 -2.19 -48.20 12.88
CA ASN A 106 -1.63 -49.09 11.84
C ASN A 106 -1.60 -48.58 10.38
N VAL A 107 -1.75 -47.28 10.12
CA VAL A 107 -1.62 -46.74 8.75
C VAL A 107 -0.16 -46.31 8.46
N SER A 108 0.31 -46.58 7.23
CA SER A 108 1.69 -46.33 6.80
C SER A 108 1.96 -44.83 6.58
N PHE A 109 3.22 -44.38 6.65
CA PHE A 109 3.59 -42.99 6.33
C PHE A 109 3.22 -42.57 4.89
N LEU A 110 2.91 -43.52 4.01
CA LEU A 110 2.54 -43.27 2.63
C LEU A 110 1.06 -42.88 2.45
N ASP A 111 0.21 -42.99 3.47
CA ASP A 111 -1.23 -42.69 3.39
C ASP A 111 -1.59 -41.27 3.89
N PHE A 112 -0.60 -40.37 3.98
CA PHE A 112 -0.79 -38.96 4.36
C PHE A 112 -1.40 -38.14 3.20
N ILE A 113 -2.63 -38.48 2.82
CA ILE A 113 -3.37 -37.75 1.78
C ILE A 113 -4.13 -36.59 2.45
N PRO A 114 -3.85 -35.33 2.07
CA PRO A 114 -4.58 -34.18 2.62
C PRO A 114 -6.05 -34.20 2.21
N VAL A 115 -6.94 -33.91 3.16
CA VAL A 115 -8.38 -33.75 2.92
C VAL A 115 -8.73 -32.27 2.97
N SER A 116 -9.29 -31.78 1.86
CA SER A 116 -9.71 -30.38 1.76
C SER A 116 -11.08 -30.17 2.40
N LYS A 117 -11.19 -29.18 3.29
CA LYS A 117 -12.44 -28.82 3.98
C LYS A 117 -12.71 -27.33 3.82
N MET A 118 -13.96 -27.00 3.49
CA MET A 118 -14.42 -25.61 3.45
C MET A 118 -14.52 -25.06 4.88
N VAL A 119 -13.90 -23.92 5.12
CA VAL A 119 -13.89 -23.23 6.43
C VAL A 119 -14.73 -21.94 6.44
N ALA A 120 -14.90 -21.32 5.28
CA ALA A 120 -15.75 -20.14 5.12
C ALA A 120 -16.27 -20.05 3.68
N SER A 121 -17.30 -19.25 3.48
CA SER A 121 -17.73 -18.78 2.15
C SER A 121 -18.10 -17.31 2.27
N VAL A 122 -17.50 -16.48 1.41
CA VAL A 122 -17.64 -15.02 1.50
C VAL A 122 -18.25 -14.50 0.19
N PRO A 123 -19.38 -13.77 0.23
CA PRO A 123 -19.93 -13.10 -0.94
C PRO A 123 -18.90 -12.19 -1.61
N LEU A 124 -18.73 -12.34 -2.93
CA LEU A 124 -17.70 -11.61 -3.69
C LEU A 124 -17.87 -10.08 -3.59
N GLY A 125 -19.10 -9.58 -3.54
CA GLY A 125 -19.33 -8.14 -3.41
C GLY A 125 -18.93 -7.56 -2.04
N TYR A 126 -18.76 -8.36 -0.99
CA TYR A 126 -18.27 -7.86 0.30
C TYR A 126 -16.79 -7.49 0.25
N TYR A 127 -15.96 -8.15 -0.58
CA TYR A 127 -14.59 -7.69 -0.84
C TYR A 127 -14.61 -6.28 -1.43
N SER A 128 -15.50 -6.05 -2.40
CA SER A 128 -15.73 -4.75 -3.01
C SER A 128 -16.17 -3.69 -2.00
N CYS A 129 -17.09 -4.04 -1.10
CA CYS A 129 -17.48 -3.14 -0.01
C CYS A 129 -16.28 -2.75 0.86
N VAL A 130 -15.47 -3.73 1.28
CA VAL A 130 -14.36 -3.52 2.19
C VAL A 130 -13.30 -2.60 1.58
N PHE A 131 -12.82 -2.86 0.36
CA PHE A 131 -11.77 -2.01 -0.21
C PHE A 131 -12.26 -0.59 -0.55
N LEU A 132 -13.54 -0.42 -0.89
CA LEU A 132 -14.15 0.89 -1.11
C LEU A 132 -14.25 1.67 0.21
N LEU A 133 -14.71 1.03 1.28
CA LEU A 133 -14.81 1.65 2.60
C LEU A 133 -13.44 2.01 3.17
N LEU A 134 -12.43 1.13 3.04
CA LEU A 134 -11.05 1.43 3.46
C LEU A 134 -10.51 2.69 2.76
N SER A 135 -10.70 2.78 1.44
CA SER A 135 -10.28 3.95 0.65
C SER A 135 -11.06 5.21 1.03
N GLY A 136 -12.38 5.09 1.18
CA GLY A 136 -13.24 6.19 1.57
C GLY A 136 -12.91 6.76 2.94
N VAL A 137 -12.65 5.89 3.93
CA VAL A 137 -12.19 6.29 5.28
C VAL A 137 -10.84 6.98 5.20
N ASN A 138 -9.87 6.43 4.47
CA ASN A 138 -8.55 7.07 4.31
C ASN A 138 -8.64 8.48 3.73
N HIS A 139 -9.40 8.66 2.66
CA HIS A 139 -9.61 9.98 2.06
C HIS A 139 -10.38 10.93 2.99
N ALA A 140 -11.36 10.42 3.75
CA ALA A 140 -12.07 11.21 4.75
C ALA A 140 -11.12 11.69 5.86
N LEU A 141 -10.22 10.83 6.34
CA LEU A 141 -9.18 11.18 7.31
C LEU A 141 -8.23 12.24 6.74
N CYS A 142 -7.77 12.08 5.50
CA CYS A 142 -6.93 13.07 4.82
C CYS A 142 -7.61 14.45 4.70
N ALA A 143 -8.94 14.50 4.60
CA ALA A 143 -9.73 15.73 4.51
C ALA A 143 -10.19 16.32 5.85
N MET A 144 -10.13 15.52 6.93
CA MET A 144 -10.67 15.86 8.25
C MET A 144 -9.92 17.03 8.88
N PRO A 145 -10.61 18.00 9.53
CA PRO A 145 -9.95 19.01 10.34
C PRO A 145 -9.02 18.37 11.40
N GLY A 146 -7.84 18.92 11.61
CA GLY A 146 -6.79 18.34 12.47
C GLY A 146 -5.81 17.44 11.70
N ILE A 147 -6.31 16.35 11.09
CA ILE A 147 -5.46 15.40 10.33
C ILE A 147 -4.96 16.01 9.01
N ASN A 148 -5.79 16.82 8.34
CA ASN A 148 -5.41 17.45 7.07
C ASN A 148 -4.13 18.30 7.18
N GLY A 149 -3.88 18.93 8.33
CA GLY A 149 -2.64 19.69 8.56
C GLY A 149 -1.40 18.79 8.54
N TRP A 150 -1.46 17.66 9.25
CA TRP A 150 -0.40 16.65 9.23
C TRP A 150 -0.22 16.05 7.82
N TYR A 151 -1.31 15.73 7.13
CA TYR A 151 -1.27 15.23 5.75
C TYR A 151 -0.54 16.22 4.83
N ASN A 152 -0.93 17.50 4.82
CA ASN A 152 -0.27 18.52 3.99
C ASN A 152 1.22 18.70 4.36
N LYS A 153 1.58 18.53 5.63
CA LYS A 153 2.99 18.52 6.06
C LYS A 153 3.76 17.35 5.46
N GLN A 154 3.20 16.14 5.46
CA GLN A 154 3.84 14.98 4.83
C GLN A 154 4.00 15.18 3.31
N ILE A 155 2.97 15.70 2.64
CA ILE A 155 3.02 16.04 1.21
C ILE A 155 4.16 17.03 0.91
N ALA A 156 4.37 18.03 1.76
CA ALA A 156 5.48 18.98 1.61
C ALA A 156 6.86 18.35 1.80
N LEU A 157 6.93 17.24 2.55
CA LEU A 157 8.12 16.41 2.78
C LEU A 157 8.26 15.27 1.75
N ASN A 158 7.53 15.34 0.64
CA ASN A 158 7.54 14.35 -0.42
C ASN A 158 7.19 12.92 0.04
N SER A 159 6.19 12.80 0.92
CA SER A 159 5.80 11.53 1.53
C SER A 159 4.29 11.46 1.78
N ASN A 160 3.72 10.26 1.65
CA ASN A 160 2.32 10.00 2.01
C ASN A 160 2.17 8.62 2.66
N PRO A 161 2.48 8.48 3.96
CA PRO A 161 2.42 7.19 4.65
C PRO A 161 1.00 6.64 4.78
N ILE A 162 -0.03 7.50 4.86
CA ILE A 162 -1.41 7.04 5.03
C ILE A 162 -1.96 6.41 3.73
N ARG A 163 -1.51 6.87 2.56
CA ARG A 163 -1.77 6.23 1.26
C ARG A 163 -1.20 4.81 1.19
N TRP A 164 0.06 4.62 1.57
CA TRP A 164 0.68 3.28 1.56
C TRP A 164 0.02 2.33 2.54
N LEU A 165 -0.38 2.84 3.71
CA LEU A 165 -1.15 2.05 4.68
C LEU A 165 -2.49 1.62 4.09
N GLU A 166 -3.25 2.54 3.50
CA GLU A 166 -4.53 2.18 2.88
C GLU A 166 -4.35 1.19 1.74
N TYR A 167 -3.41 1.43 0.82
CA TYR A 167 -3.15 0.54 -0.32
C TYR A 167 -2.68 -0.84 0.15
N ALA A 168 -1.88 -0.92 1.22
CA ALA A 168 -1.46 -2.21 1.77
C ALA A 168 -2.66 -3.08 2.14
N PHE A 169 -3.75 -2.52 2.67
CA PHE A 169 -4.95 -3.30 2.98
C PHE A 169 -5.89 -3.42 1.78
N SER A 170 -6.23 -2.31 1.12
CA SER A 170 -7.25 -2.30 0.07
C SER A 170 -6.79 -3.06 -1.18
N ALA A 171 -5.57 -2.83 -1.68
CA ALA A 171 -5.04 -3.55 -2.84
C ALA A 171 -4.87 -5.05 -2.53
N SER A 172 -4.52 -5.41 -1.30
CA SER A 172 -4.42 -6.82 -0.90
C SER A 172 -5.78 -7.52 -0.91
N VAL A 173 -6.85 -6.85 -0.45
CA VAL A 173 -8.23 -7.36 -0.59
C VAL A 173 -8.62 -7.48 -2.07
N MET A 174 -8.24 -6.51 -2.91
CA MET A 174 -8.49 -6.55 -4.36
C MET A 174 -7.78 -7.74 -5.03
N HIS A 175 -6.49 -7.97 -4.76
CA HIS A 175 -5.74 -9.10 -5.32
C HIS A 175 -6.26 -10.46 -4.84
N VAL A 176 -6.66 -10.58 -3.57
CA VAL A 176 -7.34 -11.79 -3.07
C VAL A 176 -8.63 -12.05 -3.84
N MET A 177 -9.44 -11.01 -4.06
CA MET A 177 -10.69 -11.13 -4.81
C MET A 177 -10.44 -11.54 -6.28
N ILE A 178 -9.49 -10.90 -6.98
CA ILE A 178 -9.13 -11.24 -8.37
C ILE A 178 -8.61 -12.69 -8.45
N LEU A 179 -7.81 -13.11 -7.47
CA LEU A 179 -7.31 -14.49 -7.38
C LEU A 179 -8.46 -15.50 -7.19
N GLN A 180 -9.45 -15.18 -6.36
CA GLN A 180 -10.64 -16.03 -6.17
C GLN A 180 -11.54 -16.07 -7.41
N LEU A 181 -11.72 -14.93 -8.09
CA LEU A 181 -12.40 -14.88 -9.40
C LEU A 181 -11.67 -15.74 -10.45
N SER A 182 -10.34 -15.88 -10.32
CA SER A 182 -9.52 -16.76 -11.14
C SER A 182 -9.58 -18.25 -10.72
N GLY A 183 -10.30 -18.57 -9.63
CA GLY A 183 -10.58 -19.93 -9.20
C GLY A 183 -9.74 -20.45 -8.04
N ALA A 184 -8.90 -19.63 -7.41
CA ALA A 184 -8.20 -20.08 -6.21
C ALA A 184 -9.11 -20.03 -4.98
N THR A 185 -9.03 -21.05 -4.14
CA THR A 185 -9.89 -21.15 -2.95
C THR A 185 -9.12 -21.49 -1.67
N GLN A 186 -7.83 -21.84 -1.77
CA GLN A 186 -7.03 -22.27 -0.63
C GLN A 186 -6.62 -21.09 0.25
N VAL A 187 -7.02 -21.14 1.52
CA VAL A 187 -6.87 -20.02 2.47
C VAL A 187 -5.42 -19.58 2.65
N HIS A 188 -4.48 -20.53 2.71
CA HIS A 188 -3.05 -20.25 2.86
C HIS A 188 -2.49 -19.46 1.66
N LEU A 189 -2.96 -19.76 0.46
CA LEU A 189 -2.56 -19.04 -0.75
C LEU A 189 -3.17 -17.64 -0.79
N LEU A 190 -4.43 -17.49 -0.38
CA LEU A 190 -5.07 -16.17 -0.27
C LEU A 190 -4.30 -15.26 0.72
N TYR A 191 -3.91 -15.79 1.88
CA TYR A 191 -3.08 -15.05 2.84
C TYR A 191 -1.68 -14.74 2.30
N ALA A 192 -1.07 -15.65 1.55
CA ALA A 192 0.23 -15.39 0.92
C ALA A 192 0.14 -14.24 -0.08
N VAL A 193 -0.88 -14.24 -0.96
CA VAL A 193 -1.10 -13.14 -1.92
C VAL A 193 -1.42 -11.82 -1.23
N PHE A 194 -2.20 -11.86 -0.15
CA PHE A 194 -2.46 -10.69 0.69
C PHE A 194 -1.14 -10.12 1.26
N GLY A 195 -0.30 -10.96 1.87
CA GLY A 195 0.98 -10.55 2.45
C GLY A 195 2.00 -10.04 1.42
N LEU A 196 2.10 -10.68 0.27
CA LEU A 196 2.97 -10.24 -0.83
C LEU A 196 2.53 -8.87 -1.37
N THR A 197 1.22 -8.66 -1.49
CA THR A 197 0.68 -7.35 -1.91
C THR A 197 0.99 -6.27 -0.87
N MET A 198 0.80 -6.54 0.42
CA MET A 198 1.24 -5.62 1.49
C MET A 198 2.73 -5.31 1.42
N THR A 199 3.56 -6.31 1.13
CA THR A 199 5.01 -6.15 1.02
C THR A 199 5.37 -5.24 -0.17
N THR A 200 4.66 -5.37 -1.29
CA THR A 200 4.80 -4.46 -2.44
C THR A 200 4.53 -3.01 -2.03
N MET A 201 3.43 -2.76 -1.32
CA MET A 201 3.07 -1.40 -0.85
C MET A 201 4.08 -0.86 0.17
N THR A 202 4.64 -1.73 1.01
CA THR A 202 5.70 -1.36 1.96
C THR A 202 6.98 -0.90 1.24
N HIS A 203 7.32 -1.52 0.10
CA HIS A 203 8.45 -1.09 -0.73
C HIS A 203 8.20 0.26 -1.40
N GLY A 204 6.95 0.55 -1.80
CA GLY A 204 6.56 1.89 -2.23
C GLY A 204 6.77 2.94 -1.15
N TRP A 205 6.37 2.63 0.09
CA TRP A 205 6.64 3.54 1.22
C TRP A 205 8.14 3.70 1.50
N LEU A 206 8.91 2.62 1.41
CA LEU A 206 10.37 2.67 1.55
C LEU A 206 11.02 3.52 0.45
N MET A 207 10.54 3.42 -0.79
CA MET A 207 10.98 4.27 -1.91
C MET A 207 10.81 5.75 -1.58
N GLU A 208 9.66 6.14 -1.02
CA GLU A 208 9.43 7.52 -0.58
C GLU A 208 10.37 7.92 0.55
N ARG A 209 10.48 7.07 1.57
CA ARG A 209 11.27 7.37 2.77
C ARG A 209 12.77 7.48 2.50
N SER A 210 13.32 6.61 1.65
CA SER A 210 14.74 6.63 1.30
C SER A 210 15.09 7.80 0.38
N ASN A 211 14.13 8.31 -0.39
CA ASN A 211 14.37 9.33 -1.42
C ASN A 211 13.71 10.70 -1.15
N MET A 212 13.30 11.00 0.10
CA MET A 212 12.64 12.27 0.44
C MET A 212 13.43 13.51 -0.01
N ARG A 213 14.77 13.44 0.06
CA ARG A 213 15.71 14.53 -0.31
C ARG A 213 16.05 14.58 -1.81
N ALA A 214 15.70 13.54 -2.58
CA ALA A 214 15.98 13.50 -4.02
C ALA A 214 14.95 14.31 -4.83
N LEU A 215 13.78 14.60 -4.25
CA LEU A 215 12.74 15.43 -4.83
C LEU A 215 12.84 16.87 -4.33
N PRO A 216 12.42 17.89 -5.12
CA PRO A 216 12.33 19.27 -4.65
C PRO A 216 11.42 19.34 -3.41
N THR A 217 11.90 19.92 -2.31
CA THR A 217 11.07 20.19 -1.12
C THR A 217 10.31 21.49 -1.28
N TYR A 218 9.08 21.54 -0.78
CA TYR A 218 8.25 22.74 -0.79
C TYR A 218 8.38 23.49 0.53
N VAL A 219 8.64 24.80 0.48
CA VAL A 219 8.63 25.67 1.66
C VAL A 219 7.18 26.02 2.00
N LEU A 220 6.77 25.70 3.24
CA LEU A 220 5.48 26.09 3.80
C LEU A 220 5.62 27.51 4.37
N GLU A 221 4.99 28.52 3.78
CA GLU A 221 4.90 29.85 4.41
C GLU A 221 3.65 29.91 5.31
N GLY A 222 3.88 30.07 6.62
CA GLY A 222 2.88 30.26 7.68
C GLY A 222 3.56 30.29 9.07
N PRO A 223 2.91 30.79 10.14
CA PRO A 223 3.45 30.68 11.49
C PRO A 223 3.43 29.20 11.89
N SER A 224 4.57 28.55 11.70
CA SER A 224 4.75 27.15 12.01
C SER A 224 6.05 27.03 12.77
N ASP A 225 5.99 26.50 13.99
CA ASP A 225 7.14 25.99 14.75
C ASP A 225 7.76 24.75 14.06
N VAL A 226 7.56 24.59 12.76
CA VAL A 226 8.07 23.52 11.91
C VAL A 226 9.44 23.99 11.42
N PRO A 227 10.53 23.30 11.80
CA PRO A 227 11.86 23.61 11.29
C PRO A 227 11.81 23.61 9.76
N GLN A 228 12.01 24.80 9.18
CA GLN A 228 12.27 24.92 7.75
C GLN A 228 13.65 24.29 7.49
N PRO A 229 13.88 23.60 6.36
CA PRO A 229 15.24 23.26 5.98
C PRO A 229 16.05 24.55 5.93
N GLU A 230 17.09 24.65 6.77
CA GLU A 230 17.90 25.86 6.86
C GLU A 230 18.57 26.14 5.52
N GLU A 231 18.58 27.42 5.14
CA GLU A 231 19.26 27.95 3.96
C GLU A 231 20.79 27.70 4.00
N SER A 232 21.34 27.35 5.17
CA SER A 232 22.75 27.05 5.42
C SER A 232 23.27 25.79 4.70
N ASP A 233 22.39 24.90 4.23
CA ASP A 233 22.77 23.75 3.38
C ASP A 233 23.01 24.13 1.89
N THR A 234 22.81 25.40 1.50
CA THR A 234 22.84 25.82 0.08
C THR A 234 24.00 26.72 -0.34
N LEU A 235 24.83 27.20 0.58
CA LEU A 235 25.94 28.10 0.24
C LEU A 235 27.24 27.70 0.96
N GLY A 236 27.86 26.64 0.47
CA GLY A 236 29.29 26.44 0.64
C GLY A 236 30.05 27.55 -0.08
N SER A 237 30.63 28.47 0.69
CA SER A 237 31.58 29.47 0.20
C SER A 237 32.81 28.76 -0.39
N GLY A 238 32.96 28.82 -1.71
CA GLY A 238 34.11 28.28 -2.43
C GLY A 238 33.84 28.23 -3.93
N GLY A 239 34.50 29.10 -4.70
CA GLY A 239 34.35 29.21 -6.14
C GLY A 239 34.57 27.87 -6.85
N GLY A 240 33.50 27.33 -7.44
CA GLY A 240 33.52 26.11 -8.24
C GLY A 240 32.10 25.77 -8.67
N LYS A 241 31.90 25.53 -9.98
CA LYS A 241 30.64 25.22 -10.67
C LYS A 241 29.55 24.60 -9.75
N THR A 242 28.48 25.35 -9.52
CA THR A 242 27.33 24.95 -8.70
C THR A 242 26.51 23.85 -9.39
N SER A 243 26.85 22.58 -9.17
CA SER A 243 25.87 21.51 -9.34
C SER A 243 24.83 21.66 -8.23
N THR A 244 23.60 21.99 -8.58
CA THR A 244 22.45 22.05 -7.66
C THR A 244 22.28 20.69 -6.98
N GLY A 245 22.85 20.53 -5.79
CA GLY A 245 23.22 19.22 -5.22
C GLY A 245 22.06 18.45 -4.59
N ARG A 246 21.21 17.84 -5.40
CA ARG A 246 20.29 16.79 -4.94
C ARG A 246 21.00 15.43 -4.96
N PRO A 247 20.83 14.58 -3.92
CA PRO A 247 21.35 13.22 -3.98
C PRO A 247 20.66 12.45 -5.12
N PRO A 248 21.37 11.52 -5.78
CA PRO A 248 20.76 10.66 -6.78
C PRO A 248 19.65 9.81 -6.15
N VAL A 249 18.64 9.45 -6.95
CA VAL A 249 17.55 8.57 -6.52
C VAL A 249 18.09 7.15 -6.33
N ASP A 250 17.88 6.59 -5.14
CA ASP A 250 18.06 5.17 -4.86
C ASP A 250 16.83 4.40 -5.34
N TRP A 251 16.98 3.66 -6.44
CA TRP A 251 15.93 2.83 -7.04
C TRP A 251 15.78 1.45 -6.40
N THR A 252 16.62 1.10 -5.43
CA THR A 252 16.62 -0.22 -4.80
C THR A 252 15.25 -0.60 -4.22
N PRO A 253 14.57 0.26 -3.43
CA PRO A 253 13.26 -0.08 -2.88
C PRO A 253 12.21 -0.31 -3.97
N PHE A 254 12.24 0.49 -5.04
CA PHE A 254 11.32 0.35 -6.17
C PHE A 254 11.50 -0.99 -6.89
N LEU A 255 12.75 -1.37 -7.20
CA LEU A 255 13.06 -2.64 -7.86
C LEU A 255 12.73 -3.84 -6.96
N LEU A 256 13.05 -3.77 -5.67
CA LEU A 256 12.70 -4.83 -4.73
C LEU A 256 11.18 -4.98 -4.54
N GLY A 257 10.41 -3.90 -4.70
CA GLY A 257 8.95 -3.94 -4.70
C GLY A 257 8.35 -4.77 -5.84
N PHE A 258 9.03 -4.87 -7.00
CA PHE A 258 8.58 -5.70 -8.11
C PHE A 258 8.68 -7.19 -7.83
N ILE A 259 9.56 -7.63 -6.93
CA ILE A 259 9.72 -9.06 -6.61
C ILE A 259 8.41 -9.65 -6.07
N PRO A 260 7.85 -9.19 -4.93
CA PRO A 260 6.59 -9.73 -4.44
C PRO A 260 5.42 -9.49 -5.40
N HIS A 261 5.42 -8.36 -6.12
CA HIS A 261 4.38 -8.04 -7.10
C HIS A 261 4.34 -9.03 -8.28
N ILE A 262 5.50 -9.40 -8.84
CA ILE A 262 5.60 -10.40 -9.90
C ILE A 262 5.07 -11.75 -9.39
N TYR A 263 5.38 -12.15 -8.16
CA TYR A 263 4.85 -13.39 -7.59
C TYR A 263 3.32 -13.36 -7.44
N VAL A 264 2.74 -12.24 -6.98
CA VAL A 264 1.28 -12.08 -6.89
C VAL A 264 0.64 -12.26 -8.25
N TRP A 265 1.09 -11.51 -9.27
CA TRP A 265 0.51 -11.59 -10.61
C TRP A 265 0.79 -12.92 -11.30
N THR A 266 1.93 -13.55 -11.04
CA THR A 266 2.21 -14.92 -11.53
C THR A 266 1.23 -15.92 -10.95
N ILE A 267 0.96 -15.87 -9.64
CA ILE A 267 -0.03 -16.75 -8.99
C ILE A 267 -1.42 -16.52 -9.60
N ILE A 268 -1.86 -15.26 -9.71
CA ILE A 268 -3.16 -14.92 -10.31
C ILE A 268 -3.22 -15.41 -11.76
N ALA A 269 -2.21 -15.14 -12.57
CA ALA A 269 -2.13 -15.55 -13.97
C ALA A 269 -2.16 -17.08 -14.12
N CYS A 270 -1.43 -17.82 -13.29
CA CYS A 270 -1.45 -19.29 -13.30
C CYS A 270 -2.87 -19.83 -13.05
N TYR A 271 -3.60 -19.28 -12.09
CA TYR A 271 -4.99 -19.67 -11.84
C TYR A 271 -5.91 -19.28 -12.98
N PHE A 272 -5.79 -18.04 -13.47
CA PHE A 272 -6.60 -17.51 -14.57
C PHE A 272 -6.42 -18.32 -15.86
N PHE A 273 -5.17 -18.54 -16.30
CA PHE A 273 -4.89 -19.32 -17.51
C PHE A 273 -5.22 -20.81 -17.33
N ARG A 274 -5.08 -21.36 -16.12
CA ARG A 274 -5.60 -22.71 -15.82
C ARG A 274 -7.13 -22.75 -15.95
N ALA A 275 -7.83 -21.72 -15.48
CA ALA A 275 -9.28 -21.64 -15.61
C ALA A 275 -9.71 -21.56 -17.08
N ILE A 276 -8.99 -20.80 -17.91
CA ILE A 276 -9.19 -20.74 -19.37
C ILE A 276 -8.92 -22.09 -20.05
N ALA A 277 -7.87 -22.80 -19.64
CA ALA A 277 -7.48 -24.06 -20.26
C ALA A 277 -8.48 -25.20 -19.96
N ASN A 278 -9.11 -25.19 -18.78
CA ASN A 278 -9.98 -26.28 -18.32
C ASN A 278 -11.47 -25.95 -18.39
N ARG A 279 -11.83 -24.67 -18.46
CA ARG A 279 -13.22 -24.16 -18.45
C ARG A 279 -13.30 -22.85 -19.25
N SER A 280 -14.50 -22.29 -19.35
CA SER A 280 -14.69 -20.95 -19.89
C SER A 280 -15.07 -20.00 -18.75
N PRO A 281 -14.11 -19.24 -18.18
CA PRO A 281 -14.45 -18.20 -17.21
C PRO A 281 -15.51 -17.24 -17.76
N PRO A 282 -16.36 -16.64 -16.92
CA PRO A 282 -17.28 -15.60 -17.36
C PRO A 282 -16.54 -14.39 -17.94
N ALA A 283 -17.13 -13.72 -18.93
CA ALA A 283 -16.51 -12.61 -19.65
C ALA A 283 -16.00 -11.49 -18.72
N PHE A 284 -16.74 -11.15 -17.66
CA PHE A 284 -16.34 -10.09 -16.73
C PHE A 284 -15.05 -10.42 -15.96
N VAL A 285 -14.70 -11.71 -15.79
CA VAL A 285 -13.45 -12.13 -15.14
C VAL A 285 -12.24 -11.79 -16.02
N TYR A 286 -12.35 -11.96 -17.34
CA TYR A 286 -11.31 -11.53 -18.29
C TYR A 286 -11.12 -10.01 -18.22
N VAL A 287 -12.22 -9.28 -18.23
CA VAL A 287 -12.19 -7.80 -18.17
C VAL A 287 -11.50 -7.34 -16.89
N ILE A 288 -11.89 -7.90 -15.73
CA ILE A 288 -11.24 -7.60 -14.44
C ILE A 288 -9.75 -7.90 -14.51
N PHE A 289 -9.36 -9.10 -14.97
CA PHE A 289 -7.95 -9.51 -15.00
C PHE A 289 -7.08 -8.53 -15.78
N PHE A 290 -7.47 -8.19 -17.02
CA PHE A 290 -6.65 -7.32 -17.88
C PHE A 290 -6.68 -5.85 -17.47
N ILE A 291 -7.86 -5.33 -17.09
CA ILE A 291 -7.98 -3.92 -16.68
C ILE A 291 -7.23 -3.68 -15.36
N GLU A 292 -7.41 -4.55 -14.36
CA GLU A 292 -6.73 -4.37 -13.07
C GLU A 292 -5.22 -4.57 -13.22
N LEU A 293 -4.75 -5.52 -14.04
CA LEU A 293 -3.31 -5.65 -14.33
C LEU A 293 -2.73 -4.37 -14.93
N PHE A 294 -3.43 -3.79 -15.90
CA PHE A 294 -2.99 -2.55 -16.54
C PHE A 294 -2.97 -1.36 -15.56
N ILE A 295 -4.02 -1.21 -14.75
CA ILE A 295 -4.10 -0.11 -13.79
C ILE A 295 -3.09 -0.30 -12.65
N ASP A 296 -2.89 -1.52 -12.14
CA ASP A 296 -1.93 -1.83 -11.08
C ASP A 296 -0.49 -1.50 -11.52
N LEU A 297 -0.11 -1.86 -12.75
CA LEU A 297 1.18 -1.43 -13.34
C LEU A 297 1.28 0.10 -13.50
N SER A 298 0.15 0.77 -13.73
CA SER A 298 0.12 2.24 -13.84
C SER A 298 0.45 2.94 -12.51
N PHE A 299 0.22 2.31 -11.35
CA PHE A 299 0.69 2.85 -10.06
C PHE A 299 2.21 2.88 -9.97
N ALA A 300 2.89 1.84 -10.46
CA ALA A 300 4.35 1.79 -10.51
C ALA A 300 4.90 2.81 -11.52
N VAL A 301 4.24 2.96 -12.67
CA VAL A 301 4.57 4.01 -13.64
C VAL A 301 4.40 5.40 -13.03
N ASN A 302 3.32 5.66 -12.30
CA ASN A 302 3.10 6.94 -11.61
C ASN A 302 4.27 7.28 -10.66
N MET A 303 4.74 6.29 -9.90
CA MET A 303 5.92 6.44 -9.03
C MET A 303 7.20 6.70 -9.82
N MET A 304 7.42 5.99 -10.92
CA MET A 304 8.60 6.19 -11.76
C MET A 304 8.62 7.61 -12.34
N LEU A 305 7.49 8.07 -12.89
CA LEU A 305 7.35 9.42 -13.46
C LEU A 305 7.58 10.51 -12.41
N GLN A 306 7.16 10.27 -11.17
CA GLN A 306 7.47 11.14 -10.03
C GLN A 306 8.98 11.30 -9.84
N TYR A 307 9.75 10.22 -9.73
CA TYR A 307 11.19 10.33 -9.44
C TYR A 307 12.02 10.76 -10.65
N VAL A 308 11.56 10.47 -11.87
CA VAL A 308 12.17 10.98 -13.12
C VAL A 308 11.83 12.45 -13.37
N GLN A 309 10.83 13.03 -12.68
CA GLN A 309 10.40 14.43 -12.82
C GLN A 309 9.95 14.77 -14.26
N VAL A 310 9.19 13.87 -14.88
CA VAL A 310 8.59 14.08 -16.20
C VAL A 310 7.60 15.25 -16.14
N PRO A 311 7.53 16.12 -17.19
CA PRO A 311 6.52 17.19 -17.26
C PRO A 311 5.11 16.67 -16.97
N GLY A 312 4.37 17.36 -16.10
CA GLY A 312 3.05 16.91 -15.60
C GLY A 312 3.09 16.04 -14.33
N TRP A 313 4.22 15.41 -14.02
CA TRP A 313 4.50 14.71 -12.74
C TRP A 313 5.51 15.46 -11.87
N ARG A 314 6.01 16.60 -12.35
CA ARG A 314 6.87 17.48 -11.55
C ARG A 314 6.14 17.90 -10.30
N GLY A 315 6.74 17.54 -9.18
CA GLY A 315 6.21 17.81 -7.87
C GLY A 315 5.33 16.72 -7.26
N TYR A 316 5.51 16.54 -5.96
CA TYR A 316 4.80 15.50 -5.20
C TYR A 316 3.28 15.66 -5.27
N GLY A 317 2.77 16.89 -5.21
CA GLY A 317 1.33 17.15 -5.29
C GLY A 317 0.68 16.63 -6.58
N ALA A 318 1.35 16.76 -7.73
CA ALA A 318 0.84 16.27 -9.01
C ALA A 318 0.77 14.75 -9.04
N THR A 319 1.80 14.08 -8.52
CA THR A 319 1.82 12.62 -8.40
C THR A 319 0.75 12.13 -7.42
N GLU A 320 0.56 12.81 -6.29
CA GLU A 320 -0.48 12.50 -5.32
C GLU A 320 -1.88 12.60 -5.95
N PHE A 321 -2.14 13.62 -6.77
CA PHE A 321 -3.38 13.71 -7.52
C PHE A 321 -3.59 12.48 -8.42
N TRP A 322 -2.57 12.05 -9.15
CA TRP A 322 -2.67 10.86 -9.99
C TRP A 322 -2.88 9.57 -9.20
N TYR A 323 -2.29 9.45 -8.00
CA TYR A 323 -2.59 8.34 -7.10
C TYR A 323 -4.06 8.32 -6.67
N ILE A 324 -4.64 9.48 -6.34
CA ILE A 324 -6.08 9.59 -6.00
C ILE A 324 -6.93 9.13 -7.20
N VAL A 325 -6.62 9.60 -8.42
CA VAL A 325 -7.36 9.23 -9.63
C VAL A 325 -7.25 7.74 -9.94
N LEU A 326 -6.04 7.17 -9.90
CA LEU A 326 -5.80 5.75 -10.14
C LEU A 326 -6.52 4.88 -9.10
N SER A 327 -6.44 5.25 -7.82
CA SER A 327 -7.12 4.52 -6.72
C SER A 327 -8.63 4.53 -6.88
N LEU A 328 -9.21 5.69 -7.20
CA LEU A 328 -10.64 5.80 -7.46
C LEU A 328 -11.04 4.92 -8.67
N THR A 329 -10.28 5.01 -9.76
CA THR A 329 -10.59 4.30 -11.00
C THR A 329 -10.51 2.79 -10.84
N ALA A 330 -9.40 2.26 -10.29
CA ALA A 330 -9.21 0.83 -10.06
C ALA A 330 -10.31 0.25 -9.18
N LYS A 331 -10.55 0.85 -8.02
CA LYS A 331 -11.53 0.35 -7.05
C LYS A 331 -12.95 0.39 -7.61
N GLN A 332 -13.33 1.46 -8.30
CA GLN A 332 -14.66 1.57 -8.90
C GLN A 332 -14.85 0.56 -10.04
N LEU A 333 -13.86 0.40 -10.93
CA LEU A 333 -13.94 -0.58 -12.01
C LEU A 333 -14.06 -1.99 -11.46
N LEU A 334 -13.17 -2.41 -10.56
CA LEU A 334 -13.24 -3.74 -9.96
C LEU A 334 -14.58 -3.99 -9.25
N ALA A 335 -15.04 -3.03 -8.43
CA ALA A 335 -16.28 -3.19 -7.66
C ALA A 335 -17.51 -3.36 -8.56
N TRP A 336 -17.67 -2.47 -9.54
CA TRP A 336 -18.88 -2.43 -10.36
C TRP A 336 -18.88 -3.50 -11.45
N ILE A 337 -17.73 -3.86 -12.02
CA ILE A 337 -17.63 -4.99 -12.96
C ILE A 337 -17.91 -6.29 -12.23
N ASN A 338 -17.40 -6.48 -11.01
CA ASN A 338 -17.72 -7.65 -10.20
C ASN A 338 -19.20 -7.71 -9.85
N TYR A 339 -19.79 -6.59 -9.40
CA TYR A 339 -21.21 -6.54 -9.06
C TYR A 339 -22.10 -6.90 -10.26
N GLY A 340 -21.89 -6.23 -11.40
CA GLY A 340 -22.66 -6.50 -12.61
C GLY A 340 -22.45 -7.90 -13.15
N GLY A 341 -21.20 -8.39 -13.14
CA GLY A 341 -20.84 -9.72 -13.59
C GLY A 341 -21.45 -10.84 -12.75
N THR A 342 -21.38 -10.73 -11.42
CA THR A 342 -21.97 -11.72 -10.51
C THR A 342 -23.49 -11.71 -10.56
N LYS A 343 -24.13 -10.53 -10.62
CA LYS A 343 -25.58 -10.40 -10.81
C LYS A 343 -26.08 -11.02 -12.11
N ALA A 344 -25.33 -10.86 -13.21
CA ALA A 344 -25.71 -11.44 -14.51
C ALA A 344 -25.65 -12.97 -14.54
N LEU A 345 -24.94 -13.59 -13.59
CA LEU A 345 -24.85 -15.04 -13.43
C LEU A 345 -25.75 -15.59 -12.32
N ALA A 346 -26.46 -14.72 -11.59
CA ALA A 346 -27.40 -15.16 -10.57
C ALA A 346 -28.56 -15.92 -11.25
N PRO A 347 -28.96 -17.09 -10.72
CA PRO A 347 -30.00 -17.93 -11.30
C PRO A 347 -31.41 -17.32 -11.26
#